data_AF-A0A6A5R6E2-F1
#
_entry.id   AF-A0A6A5R6E2-F1
#
_cell.length_a   1.000
_cell.length_b   1.000
_cell.length_c   1.000
_cell.angle_alpha   90.00
_cell.angle_beta   90.00
_cell.angle_gamma   90.00
#
_symmetry.space_group_name_H-M   'P 1'
#
loop_
_entity.id
_entity.type
_entity.pdbx_description
1 polymer ?
#
loop_
_entity_poly.entity_id
_entity_poly.type
_entity_poly.pdbx_seq_one_letter_code
_entity_poly.pdbx_strand_id
1 'polypeptide(L)'
;WDPIVSTITLRATSVVTWLEEQDLELLISPGTGTFFRPNMNRESVLGLTFAILVLPLLSLHATTQLANLIEDWQTLGGIGSHHLGILF
;
A
#
# COMPACT_ATOMS: atom_id res chain seq x y z
N TRP A 1 -7.72 0.93 5.16
CA TRP A 1 -7.03 0.41 6.35
C TRP A 1 -5.86 1.35 6.57
N ASP A 2 -5.71 1.87 7.78
CA ASP A 2 -4.65 2.79 8.13
C ASP A 2 -3.99 2.24 9.40
N PRO A 3 -2.75 1.71 9.34
CA PRO A 3 -2.11 1.04 10.47
C PRO A 3 -1.91 1.94 11.69
N ILE A 4 -2.00 3.26 11.54
CA ILE A 4 -1.90 4.23 12.65
C ILE A 4 -3.26 4.59 13.28
N VAL A 5 -4.38 4.04 12.80
CA VAL A 5 -5.72 4.29 13.35
C VAL A 5 -6.14 3.18 14.30
N SER A 6 -6.53 3.56 15.52
CA SER A 6 -6.90 2.63 16.59
C SER A 6 -8.23 1.91 16.38
N THR A 7 -9.10 2.44 15.52
CA THR A 7 -10.42 1.86 15.24
C THR A 7 -10.44 1.29 13.83
N ILE A 8 -10.34 -0.03 13.72
CA ILE A 8 -10.51 -0.77 12.47
C ILE A 8 -11.96 -1.27 12.36
N THR A 9 -12.56 -1.13 11.19
CA THR A 9 -13.90 -1.69 10.93
C THR A 9 -13.79 -3.18 10.59
N LEU A 10 -14.83 -3.97 10.86
CA LEU A 10 -14.86 -5.40 10.48
C LEU A 10 -14.53 -5.63 9.00
N ARG A 11 -15.02 -4.76 8.11
CA ARG A 11 -14.71 -4.83 6.68
C ARG A 11 -13.24 -4.59 6.38
N ALA A 12 -12.62 -3.61 7.04
CA ALA A 12 -11.20 -3.35 6.88
C ALA A 12 -10.37 -4.53 7.42
N THR A 13 -10.78 -5.13 8.53
CA THR A 13 -10.14 -6.36 9.06
C THR A 13 -10.20 -7.49 8.04
N SER A 14 -11.35 -7.78 7.43
CA SER A 14 -11.46 -8.86 6.44
C SER A 14 -10.54 -8.66 5.22
N VAL A 15 -10.40 -7.43 4.73
CA VAL A 15 -9.49 -7.11 3.62
C VAL A 15 -8.03 -7.30 4.03
N VAL A 16 -7.66 -6.88 5.24
CA VAL A 16 -6.30 -7.02 5.76
C VAL A 16 -5.95 -8.49 5.96
N THR A 17 -6.81 -9.25 6.61
CA THR A 17 -6.60 -10.70 6.80
C THR A 17 -6.43 -11.41 5.47
N TRP A 18 -7.28 -11.09 4.47
CA TRP A 18 -7.11 -11.67 3.14
C TRP A 18 -5.78 -11.30 2.49
N LEU A 19 -5.32 -10.05 2.64
CA LEU A 19 -4.03 -9.59 2.12
C LEU A 19 -2.84 -10.23 2.83
N GLU A 20 -2.90 -10.41 4.15
CA GLU A 20 -1.87 -11.09 4.96
C GLU A 20 -1.73 -12.58 4.61
N GLU A 21 -2.80 -13.19 4.09
CA GLU A 21 -2.77 -14.56 3.55
C GLU A 21 -2.18 -14.63 2.13
N GLN A 22 -1.91 -13.50 1.49
CA GLN A 22 -1.24 -13.47 0.20
C GLN A 22 0.27 -13.31 0.40
N ASP A 23 1.06 -13.89 -0.51
CA ASP A 23 2.51 -13.62 -0.63
C ASP A 23 2.76 -12.23 -1.23
N LEU A 24 2.20 -11.18 -0.60
CA LEU A 24 2.26 -9.79 -1.04
C LEU A 24 2.89 -8.93 0.06
N GLU A 25 3.79 -8.04 -0.36
CA GLU A 25 4.34 -7.00 0.49
C GLU A 25 3.66 -5.66 0.18
N LEU A 26 3.22 -4.97 1.23
CA LEU A 26 2.69 -3.62 1.13
C LEU A 26 3.86 -2.63 0.99
N LEU A 27 3.84 -1.83 -0.07
CA LEU A 27 4.94 -0.91 -0.40
C LEU A 27 4.75 0.52 0.15
N ILE A 28 3.59 0.82 0.72
CA ILE A 28 3.30 2.16 1.22
C ILE A 28 3.90 2.36 2.62
N SER A 29 4.48 3.53 2.88
CA SER A 29 4.84 3.90 4.25
C SER A 29 3.56 4.13 5.08
N PRO A 30 3.42 3.52 6.28
CA PRO A 30 2.29 3.72 7.18
C PRO A 30 1.89 5.19 7.35
N GLY A 31 0.60 5.50 7.16
CA GLY A 31 0.07 6.86 7.29
C GLY A 31 0.27 7.77 6.07
N THR A 32 0.91 7.31 4.99
CA THR A 32 1.04 8.12 3.77
C THR A 32 -0.30 8.28 3.08
N GLY A 33 -0.79 9.53 3.04
CA GLY A 33 -2.07 9.85 2.44
C GLY A 33 -2.07 9.63 0.92
N THR A 34 -3.21 9.17 0.41
CA THR A 34 -3.45 8.94 -1.04
C THR A 34 -4.74 9.59 -1.50
N PHE A 35 -5.44 10.25 -0.58
CA PHE A 35 -6.70 10.92 -0.83
C PHE A 35 -6.86 12.14 0.08
N PHE A 36 -7.21 13.28 -0.51
CA PHE A 36 -7.48 14.50 0.21
C PHE A 36 -8.59 15.32 -0.46
N ARG A 37 -9.45 15.93 0.37
CA ARG A 37 -10.46 16.89 -0.06
C ARG A 37 -10.46 18.11 0.84
N PRO A 38 -10.85 19.28 0.32
CA PRO A 38 -11.18 20.42 1.16
C PRO A 38 -12.16 19.99 2.28
N ASN A 39 -11.90 20.44 3.51
CA ASN A 39 -12.63 20.10 4.75
C ASN A 39 -12.27 18.76 5.41
N MET A 40 -11.27 18.03 4.92
CA MET A 40 -10.68 16.92 5.68
C MET A 40 -9.59 17.43 6.61
N ASN A 41 -9.59 16.96 7.86
CA ASN A 41 -8.58 17.36 8.85
C ASN A 41 -7.18 16.80 8.54
N ARG A 42 -7.13 15.70 7.78
CA ARG A 42 -5.91 15.04 7.33
C ARG A 42 -6.21 14.22 6.08
N GLU A 43 -5.17 13.88 5.34
CA GLU A 43 -5.25 12.95 4.24
C GLU A 43 -5.69 11.55 4.73
N SER A 44 -6.31 10.78 3.84
CA SER A 44 -6.70 9.40 4.10
C SER A 44 -5.88 8.43 3.26
N VAL A 45 -5.61 7.26 3.85
CA VAL A 45 -4.92 6.15 3.18
C VAL A 45 -5.97 5.24 2.53
N LEU A 46 -6.24 5.48 1.24
CA LEU A 46 -7.22 4.72 0.45
C LEU A 46 -6.58 3.95 -0.72
N GLY A 47 -5.56 4.52 -1.35
CA GLY A 47 -4.70 3.83 -2.30
C GLY A 47 -3.69 2.97 -1.57
N LEU A 48 -3.58 1.70 -1.99
CA LEU A 48 -2.63 0.73 -1.49
C LEU A 48 -1.84 0.19 -2.67
N THR A 49 -0.54 -0.03 -2.50
CA THR A 49 0.32 -0.67 -3.50
C THR A 49 0.92 -1.91 -2.88
N PHE A 50 0.81 -3.03 -3.58
CA PHE A 50 1.37 -4.31 -3.17
C PHE A 50 2.27 -4.87 -4.27
N ALA A 51 3.33 -5.56 -3.89
CA ALA A 51 4.16 -6.34 -4.81
C ALA A 51 4.30 -7.78 -4.32
N ILE A 52 4.50 -8.70 -5.26
CA ILE A 52 4.68 -10.10 -4.94
C ILE A 52 6.01 -10.35 -4.23
N LEU A 53 5.95 -11.04 -3.11
CA LEU A 53 7.09 -11.69 -2.48
C LEU A 53 7.32 -13.00 -3.24
N VAL A 54 8.37 -13.06 -4.05
CA VAL A 54 8.73 -14.35 -4.65
C VAL A 54 9.40 -15.19 -3.56
N LEU A 55 8.64 -16.11 -2.98
CA LEU A 55 9.19 -17.15 -2.11
C LEU A 55 10.03 -18.13 -2.95
N PRO A 56 11.22 -18.54 -2.49
CA PRO A 56 12.02 -19.52 -3.20
C PRO A 56 11.38 -20.90 -3.02
N LEU A 57 10.47 -21.26 -3.91
CA LEU A 57 10.03 -22.64 -4.07
C LEU A 57 10.89 -23.29 -5.18
N LEU A 58 11.93 -23.99 -4.73
CA LEU A 58 12.63 -25.05 -5.46
C LEU A 58 13.43 -24.67 -6.73
N SER A 59 13.76 -23.40 -6.98
CA SER A 59 14.61 -23.02 -8.11
C SER A 59 15.98 -22.51 -7.66
N LEU A 60 17.04 -23.07 -8.26
CA LEU A 60 18.45 -22.69 -8.11
C LEU A 60 18.77 -21.30 -8.71
N HIS A 61 17.75 -20.50 -9.06
CA HIS A 61 17.89 -19.15 -9.59
C HIS A 61 17.45 -18.17 -8.51
N ALA A 62 18.32 -17.24 -8.15
CA ALA A 62 18.02 -16.16 -7.21
C ALA A 62 16.78 -15.40 -7.72
N THR A 63 15.63 -15.63 -7.10
CA THR A 63 14.41 -14.88 -7.37
C THR A 63 14.51 -13.55 -6.64
N THR A 64 14.77 -12.48 -7.36
CA THR A 64 14.67 -11.12 -6.81
C THR A 64 13.21 -10.86 -6.46
N GLN A 65 12.94 -10.54 -5.20
CA GLN A 65 11.60 -10.15 -4.75
C GLN A 65 11.23 -8.84 -5.47
N LEU A 66 10.06 -8.80 -6.12
CA LEU A 66 9.62 -7.62 -6.89
C LEU A 66 9.53 -6.39 -5.98
N ALA A 67 9.15 -6.59 -4.72
CA ALA A 67 9.10 -5.53 -3.71
C ALA A 67 10.46 -4.82 -3.54
N ASN A 68 11.58 -5.56 -3.59
CA ASN A 68 12.93 -4.99 -3.47
C ASN A 68 13.40 -4.26 -4.73
N LEU A 69 12.67 -4.35 -5.84
CA LEU A 69 12.98 -3.64 -7.09
C LEU A 69 12.22 -2.31 -7.21
N ILE A 70 11.25 -2.08 -6.33
CA ILE A 70 10.43 -0.89 -6.34
C ILE A 70 11.02 0.07 -5.31
N GLU A 71 11.60 1.15 -5.81
CA GLU A 71 12.24 2.20 -5.00
C GLU A 71 11.45 3.51 -5.12
N ASP A 72 11.70 4.44 -4.20
CA ASP A 72 11.15 5.81 -4.27
C ASP A 72 9.62 5.93 -4.42
N TRP A 73 8.88 4.97 -3.85
CA TRP A 73 7.41 5.02 -3.83
C TRP A 73 6.94 6.32 -3.17
N GLN A 74 6.09 7.07 -3.86
CA GLN A 74 5.61 8.37 -3.40
C GLN A 74 4.22 8.71 -3.93
N THR A 75 3.61 9.72 -3.30
CA THR A 75 2.33 10.28 -3.75
C THR A 75 2.50 11.64 -4.43
N LEU A 76 1.68 11.88 -5.46
CA LEU A 76 1.73 13.07 -6.29
C LEU A 76 0.43 13.87 -6.18
N GLY A 77 0.53 15.10 -5.68
CA GLY A 77 -0.57 16.06 -5.72
C GLY A 77 -0.79 16.68 -7.10
N GLY A 78 -1.82 17.51 -7.23
CA GLY A 78 -1.98 18.39 -8.39
C GLY A 78 -2.46 17.71 -9.69
N ILE A 79 -2.92 16.46 -9.63
CA ILE A 79 -3.40 15.71 -10.82
C ILE A 79 -4.86 16.02 -11.22
N GLY A 80 -5.46 17.08 -10.66
CA GLY A 80 -6.87 17.42 -10.92
C GLY A 80 -7.89 16.47 -10.27
N SER A 81 -7.46 15.63 -9.32
CA SER A 81 -8.30 14.69 -8.57
C SER A 81 -8.12 14.88 -7.08
N HIS A 82 -9.11 14.41 -6.31
CA HIS A 82 -9.00 14.26 -4.85
C HIS A 82 -8.13 13.05 -4.46
N HIS A 83 -7.93 12.11 -5.39
CA HIS A 83 -6.89 11.10 -5.23
C HIS A 83 -5.53 11.71 -5.57
N LEU A 84 -4.54 11.40 -4.75
CA LEU A 84 -3.15 11.66 -5.07
C LEU A 84 -2.68 10.56 -6.05
N GLY A 85 -1.87 10.95 -7.03
CA GLY A 85 -1.20 10.00 -7.91
C GLY A 85 -0.23 9.14 -7.11
N ILE A 86 0.11 7.96 -7.64
CA ILE A 86 1.11 7.06 -7.09
C ILE A 86 2.23 6.95 -8.13
N LEU A 87 3.48 7.09 -7.70
CA LEU A 87 4.68 6.98 -8.54
C LEU A 87 5.68 6.04 -7.86
N PHE A 88 6.28 5.16 -8.65
CA PHE A 88 7.33 4.22 -8.30
C PHE A 88 7.98 3.64 -9.56
#